data_AF-F9MMI4-F1
#
_entry.id   AF-F9MMI4-F1
#
_cell.length_a   1.000
_cell.length_b   1.000
_cell.length_c   1.000
_cell.angle_alpha   90.00
_cell.angle_beta   90.00
_cell.angle_gamma   90.00
#
_symmetry.space_group_name_H-M   'P 1'
#
loop_
_entity.id
_entity.type
_entity.pdbx_description
1 polymer ?
#
loop_
_entity_poly.entity_id
_entity_poly.type
_entity_poly.pdbx_seq_one_letter_code
_entity_poly.pdbx_strand_id
1 'polypeptide(L)'
;MKTVTTDLETYLNTEQNLTSCDLYELQLADGHTYYYTDADVDVIYGDRKYKHDELLIKRNQVKLNDCVVVDTMNVRISANKKDKIVGIPLLKAAHNGTLDNAILRLKRCFFRNRGSIGTISLFTGTVEVQSAGGIRINLTVKAQTKGLNMGFPVRKYYPQGTYTTTDKTQVISSHTTDTTCLIAPFVPRREVLI
;
A
#
# COMPACT_ATOMS: atom_id res chain seq x y z
N MET A 1 -9.88 -14.53 14.17
CA MET A 1 -9.51 -15.77 13.45
C MET A 1 -9.77 -15.56 11.96
N LYS A 2 -8.92 -16.04 11.06
CA LYS A 2 -9.12 -15.86 9.61
C LYS A 2 -10.13 -16.88 9.10
N THR A 3 -11.09 -16.43 8.31
CA THR A 3 -12.12 -17.30 7.74
C THR A 3 -11.57 -18.06 6.54
N VAL A 4 -11.82 -19.36 6.50
CA VAL A 4 -11.35 -20.30 5.47
C VAL A 4 -12.48 -21.28 5.15
N THR A 5 -12.47 -21.88 3.96
CA THR A 5 -13.42 -22.94 3.60
C THR A 5 -13.16 -24.20 4.42
N THR A 6 -14.23 -24.97 4.72
CA THR A 6 -14.15 -26.23 5.47
C THR A 6 -13.17 -27.22 4.83
N ASP A 7 -13.12 -27.27 3.51
CA ASP A 7 -12.24 -28.17 2.76
C ASP A 7 -10.76 -27.81 2.95
N LEU A 8 -10.45 -26.50 2.95
CA LEU A 8 -9.09 -26.03 3.16
C LEU A 8 -8.69 -26.18 4.64
N GLU A 9 -9.59 -25.92 5.58
CA GLU A 9 -9.34 -26.18 7.00
C GLU A 9 -9.00 -27.65 7.25
N THR A 10 -9.80 -28.56 6.69
CA THR A 10 -9.53 -30.01 6.79
C THR A 10 -8.16 -30.35 6.23
N TYR A 11 -7.86 -29.87 5.01
CA TYR A 11 -6.58 -30.13 4.35
C TYR A 11 -5.37 -29.67 5.18
N LEU A 12 -5.44 -28.46 5.76
CA LEU A 12 -4.36 -27.90 6.57
C LEU A 12 -4.14 -28.65 7.89
N ASN A 13 -5.18 -29.27 8.45
CA ASN A 13 -5.09 -30.04 9.69
C ASN A 13 -4.66 -31.49 9.47
N THR A 14 -4.90 -32.06 8.28
CA THR A 14 -4.62 -33.48 8.01
C THR A 14 -3.30 -33.74 7.30
N GLU A 15 -2.88 -32.85 6.40
CA GLU A 15 -1.77 -33.11 5.49
C GLU A 15 -0.44 -32.60 6.03
N GLN A 16 0.60 -33.42 5.93
CA GLN A 16 1.93 -33.07 6.44
C GLN A 16 2.73 -32.19 5.47
N ASN A 17 2.49 -32.36 4.16
CA ASN A 17 3.20 -31.65 3.11
C ASN A 17 2.23 -30.77 2.34
N LEU A 18 2.43 -29.45 2.44
CA LEU A 18 1.55 -28.45 1.85
C LEU A 18 2.26 -27.73 0.71
N THR A 19 1.61 -27.68 -0.46
CA THR A 19 2.05 -26.84 -1.57
C THR A 19 1.24 -25.55 -1.58
N SER A 20 1.92 -24.41 -1.60
CA SER A 20 1.26 -23.10 -1.58
C SER A 20 2.03 -22.05 -2.37
N CYS A 21 1.31 -21.03 -2.85
CA CYS A 21 1.90 -19.84 -3.46
C CYS A 21 1.18 -18.58 -2.93
N ASP A 22 1.80 -17.43 -3.12
CA ASP A 22 1.20 -16.15 -2.81
C ASP A 22 0.51 -15.55 -4.06
N LEU A 23 -0.66 -14.99 -3.82
CA LEU A 23 -1.49 -14.29 -4.79
C LEU A 23 -1.58 -12.82 -4.38
N TYR A 24 -1.27 -11.94 -5.32
CA TYR A 24 -1.27 -10.50 -5.15
C TYR A 24 -2.40 -9.90 -5.98
N GLU A 25 -3.27 -9.15 -5.31
CA GLU A 25 -4.31 -8.34 -5.94
C GLU A 25 -3.97 -6.87 -5.69
N LEU A 26 -3.53 -6.19 -6.75
CA LEU A 26 -3.15 -4.78 -6.74
C LEU A 26 -4.27 -3.95 -7.37
N GLN A 27 -4.98 -3.19 -6.55
CA GLN A 27 -6.03 -2.28 -6.98
C GLN A 27 -5.49 -0.84 -6.96
N LEU A 28 -5.43 -0.20 -8.12
CA LEU A 28 -5.01 1.20 -8.22
C LEU A 28 -6.11 2.14 -7.69
N ALA A 29 -5.72 3.38 -7.38
CA ALA A 29 -6.67 4.42 -6.98
C ALA A 29 -7.74 4.69 -8.05
N ASP A 30 -7.38 4.55 -9.33
CA ASP A 30 -8.30 4.71 -10.47
C ASP A 30 -9.27 3.52 -10.66
N GLY A 31 -9.23 2.50 -9.79
CA GLY A 31 -10.13 1.35 -9.80
C GLY A 31 -9.67 0.15 -10.63
N HIS A 32 -8.65 0.30 -11.48
CA HIS A 32 -8.04 -0.82 -12.20
C HIS A 32 -7.44 -1.84 -11.23
N THR A 33 -7.74 -3.13 -11.43
CA THR A 33 -7.23 -4.21 -10.58
C THR A 33 -6.37 -5.18 -11.39
N TYR A 34 -5.21 -5.53 -10.83
CA TYR A 34 -4.24 -6.45 -11.42
C TYR A 34 -4.01 -7.65 -10.50
N TYR A 35 -3.77 -8.81 -11.10
CA TYR A 35 -3.65 -10.10 -10.41
C TYR A 35 -2.32 -10.76 -10.78
N TYR A 36 -1.46 -10.96 -9.77
CA TYR A 36 -0.13 -11.54 -9.95
C TYR A 36 0.10 -12.69 -8.97
N THR A 37 0.98 -13.62 -9.32
CA THR A 37 1.43 -14.69 -8.43
C THR A 37 2.95 -14.75 -8.35
N ASP A 38 3.48 -15.27 -7.25
CA ASP A 38 4.91 -15.60 -7.12
C ASP A 38 5.26 -17.01 -7.62
N ALA A 39 4.26 -17.80 -8.04
CA ALA A 39 4.48 -19.11 -8.64
C ALA A 39 5.12 -18.99 -10.03
N ASP A 40 5.76 -20.07 -10.50
CA ASP A 40 6.34 -20.14 -11.85
C ASP A 40 5.30 -20.46 -12.94
N VAL A 41 4.02 -20.50 -12.60
CA VAL A 41 2.91 -20.79 -13.51
C VAL A 41 1.72 -19.90 -13.17
N ASP A 42 0.88 -19.64 -14.18
CA ASP A 42 -0.37 -18.93 -13.96
C ASP A 42 -1.29 -19.73 -13.03
N VAL A 43 -1.85 -19.05 -12.03
CA VAL A 43 -2.77 -19.64 -11.06
C VAL A 43 -4.17 -19.14 -11.32
N ILE A 44 -5.12 -20.07 -11.51
CA ILE A 44 -6.54 -19.76 -11.63
C ILE A 44 -7.18 -20.01 -10.27
N TYR A 45 -7.85 -19.00 -9.73
CA TYR A 45 -8.61 -19.14 -8.49
C TYR A 45 -9.91 -18.35 -8.59
N GLY A 46 -11.04 -19.06 -8.48
CA GLY A 46 -12.35 -18.51 -8.86
C GLY A 46 -12.34 -18.09 -10.33
N ASP A 47 -12.93 -16.93 -10.63
CA ASP A 47 -13.00 -16.38 -11.99
C ASP A 47 -11.78 -15.53 -12.39
N ARG A 48 -10.71 -15.58 -11.58
CA ARG A 48 -9.54 -14.71 -11.75
C ARG A 48 -8.31 -15.52 -12.11
N LYS A 49 -7.58 -15.03 -13.12
CA LYS A 49 -6.27 -15.54 -13.53
C LYS A 49 -5.17 -14.66 -12.96
N TYR A 50 -4.32 -15.24 -12.11
CA TYR A 50 -3.14 -14.59 -11.55
C TYR A 50 -1.94 -14.90 -12.43
N LYS A 51 -1.31 -13.85 -12.96
CA LYS A 51 -0.20 -13.97 -13.92
C LYS A 51 1.15 -14.11 -13.21
N HIS A 52 2.00 -14.97 -13.74
CA HIS A 52 3.38 -15.15 -13.26
C HIS A 52 4.44 -14.40 -14.08
N ASP A 53 4.11 -14.05 -15.32
CA ASP A 53 5.09 -13.68 -16.36
C ASP A 53 5.30 -12.18 -16.54
N GLU A 54 4.41 -11.34 -16.00
CA GLU A 54 4.51 -9.88 -16.13
C GLU A 54 5.39 -9.24 -15.05
N LEU A 55 5.14 -9.54 -13.76
CA LEU A 55 5.82 -8.87 -12.65
C LEU A 55 6.42 -9.88 -11.68
N LEU A 56 7.71 -9.72 -11.40
CA LEU A 56 8.40 -10.51 -10.37
C LEU A 56 8.22 -9.84 -9.01
N ILE A 57 7.27 -10.35 -8.24
CA ILE A 57 6.95 -9.84 -6.91
C ILE A 57 7.63 -10.71 -5.85
N LYS A 58 8.44 -10.07 -4.99
CA LYS A 58 8.98 -10.69 -3.78
C LYS A 58 8.55 -9.88 -2.58
N ARG A 59 8.24 -10.54 -1.47
CA ARG A 59 7.87 -9.86 -0.23
C ARG A 59 8.68 -10.35 0.94
N ASN A 60 8.71 -9.53 1.98
CA ASN A 60 9.21 -9.93 3.28
C ASN A 60 8.06 -10.49 4.14
N GLN A 61 8.40 -11.00 5.31
CA GLN A 61 7.43 -11.39 6.32
C GLN A 61 6.55 -10.20 6.71
N VAL A 62 5.25 -10.46 6.88
CA VAL A 62 4.29 -9.47 7.39
C VAL A 62 4.58 -9.24 8.87
N LYS A 63 4.77 -7.98 9.26
CA LYS A 63 4.93 -7.59 10.67
C LYS A 63 3.56 -7.23 11.23
N LEU A 64 3.04 -8.12 12.08
CA LEU A 64 1.79 -7.93 12.82
C LEU A 64 2.11 -7.58 14.27
N ASN A 65 1.39 -6.61 14.83
CA ASN A 65 1.50 -6.18 16.21
C ASN A 65 0.15 -6.40 16.92
N ASP A 66 0.18 -6.62 18.22
CA ASP A 66 -1.00 -6.76 19.09
C ASP A 66 -1.53 -5.42 19.62
N CYS A 67 -0.71 -4.37 19.55
CA CYS A 67 -1.04 -3.01 19.95
C CYS A 67 -1.54 -2.16 18.77
N VAL A 68 -2.06 -0.94 19.05
CA VAL A 68 -2.50 0.03 18.03
C VAL A 68 -1.28 0.66 17.34
N VAL A 69 -0.62 -0.14 16.52
CA VAL A 69 0.53 0.22 15.70
C VAL A 69 0.20 -0.16 14.25
N VAL A 70 0.87 0.51 13.32
CA VAL A 70 0.67 0.23 11.89
C VAL A 70 1.43 -1.02 11.50
N ASP A 71 0.68 -2.08 11.19
CA ASP A 71 1.24 -3.29 10.61
C ASP A 71 1.77 -3.02 9.21
N THR A 72 2.90 -3.64 8.88
CA THR A 72 3.65 -3.34 7.67
C THR A 72 4.13 -4.60 6.95
N MET A 73 4.19 -4.51 5.63
CA MET A 73 4.79 -5.51 4.76
C MET A 73 5.61 -4.82 3.67
N ASN A 74 6.86 -5.22 3.52
CA ASN A 74 7.70 -4.73 2.43
C ASN A 74 7.58 -5.65 1.22
N VAL A 75 7.38 -5.06 0.06
CA VAL A 75 7.25 -5.74 -1.22
C VAL A 75 8.24 -5.13 -2.20
N ARG A 76 8.93 -5.98 -2.94
CA ARG A 76 9.82 -5.62 -4.03
C ARG A 76 9.23 -6.14 -5.32
N ILE A 77 8.98 -5.23 -6.25
CA ILE A 77 8.53 -5.58 -7.60
C ILE A 77 9.72 -5.36 -8.53
N SER A 78 10.05 -6.38 -9.32
CA SER A 78 11.00 -6.26 -10.42
C SER A 78 10.24 -6.38 -11.74
N ALA A 79 10.50 -5.46 -12.65
CA ALA A 79 9.80 -5.37 -13.93
C ALA A 79 10.77 -5.02 -15.05
N ASN A 80 10.46 -5.51 -16.23
CA ASN A 80 11.13 -5.19 -17.47
C ASN A 80 10.45 -3.98 -18.16
N LYS A 81 11.07 -3.48 -19.23
CA LYS A 81 10.55 -2.33 -20.00
C LYS A 81 9.22 -2.60 -20.70
N LYS A 82 8.89 -3.88 -20.92
CA LYS A 82 7.66 -4.33 -21.59
C LYS A 82 6.47 -4.37 -20.64
N ASP A 83 6.72 -4.48 -19.34
CA ASP A 83 5.68 -4.70 -18.35
C ASP A 83 5.02 -3.37 -18.01
N LYS A 84 3.71 -3.31 -18.29
CA LYS A 84 2.94 -2.07 -18.27
C LYS A 84 1.83 -2.15 -17.25
N ILE A 85 1.61 -1.02 -16.57
CA ILE A 85 0.42 -0.76 -15.77
C ILE A 85 -0.27 0.46 -16.38
N VAL A 86 -1.57 0.34 -16.67
CA VAL A 86 -2.37 1.38 -17.35
C VAL A 86 -1.70 1.85 -18.65
N GLY A 87 -1.14 0.90 -19.42
CA GLY A 87 -0.47 1.17 -20.70
C GLY A 87 0.91 1.84 -20.61
N ILE A 88 1.37 2.22 -19.42
CA ILE A 88 2.66 2.87 -19.16
C ILE A 88 3.63 1.85 -18.54
N PRO A 89 4.92 1.83 -18.90
CA PRO A 89 5.90 0.97 -18.22
C PRO A 89 5.89 1.16 -16.71
N LEU A 90 5.95 0.07 -15.94
CA LEU A 90 5.75 0.10 -14.48
C LEU A 90 6.61 1.14 -13.75
N LEU A 91 7.90 1.21 -14.07
CA LEU A 91 8.80 2.17 -13.40
C LEU A 91 8.41 3.63 -13.68
N LYS A 92 7.96 3.93 -14.90
CA LYS A 92 7.48 5.27 -15.24
C LYS A 92 6.15 5.56 -14.53
N ALA A 93 5.26 4.56 -14.43
CA ALA A 93 4.03 4.69 -13.66
C ALA A 93 4.30 4.95 -12.17
N ALA A 94 5.31 4.30 -11.59
CA ALA A 94 5.74 4.54 -10.22
C ALA A 94 6.30 5.97 -10.02
N HIS A 95 7.13 6.46 -10.94
CA HIS A 95 7.61 7.84 -10.91
C HIS A 95 6.50 8.88 -11.06
N ASN A 96 5.45 8.55 -11.81
CA ASN A 96 4.29 9.41 -12.00
C ASN A 96 3.31 9.38 -10.80
N GLY A 97 3.57 8.55 -9.78
CA GLY A 97 2.68 8.40 -8.61
C GLY A 97 1.43 7.55 -8.87
N THR A 98 1.38 6.77 -9.97
CA THR A 98 0.21 5.91 -10.28
C THR A 98 -0.03 4.81 -9.24
N LEU A 99 1.02 4.40 -8.52
CA LEU A 99 0.94 3.39 -7.46
C LEU A 99 0.58 3.99 -6.10
N ASP A 100 0.51 5.32 -5.98
CA ASP A 100 0.19 5.98 -4.71
C ASP A 100 -1.25 5.68 -4.32
N ASN A 101 -1.46 5.36 -3.04
CA ASN A 101 -2.75 4.94 -2.48
C ASN A 101 -3.37 3.68 -3.12
N ALA A 102 -2.62 2.93 -3.93
CA ALA A 102 -3.07 1.63 -4.38
C ALA A 102 -3.28 0.69 -3.18
N ILE A 103 -4.23 -0.23 -3.29
CA ILE A 103 -4.50 -1.25 -2.28
C ILE A 103 -3.85 -2.55 -2.75
N LEU A 104 -3.00 -3.13 -1.90
CA LEU A 104 -2.46 -4.46 -2.14
C LEU A 104 -3.10 -5.45 -1.16
N ARG A 105 -3.71 -6.50 -1.72
CA ARG A 105 -4.24 -7.65 -0.98
C ARG A 105 -3.35 -8.85 -1.25
N LEU A 106 -2.77 -9.39 -0.19
CA LEU A 106 -1.99 -10.62 -0.21
C LEU A 106 -2.88 -11.77 0.26
N LYS A 107 -3.02 -12.78 -0.58
CA LYS A 107 -3.65 -14.06 -0.24
C LYS A 107 -2.64 -15.18 -0.45
N ARG A 108 -2.75 -16.26 0.31
CA ARG A 108 -2.00 -17.50 0.07
C ARG A 108 -2.93 -18.55 -0.46
N CYS A 109 -2.60 -19.11 -1.62
CA CYS A 109 -3.34 -20.20 -2.25
C CYS A 109 -2.69 -21.53 -1.89
N PHE A 110 -3.52 -22.52 -1.56
CA PHE A 110 -3.08 -23.89 -1.30
C PHE A 110 -3.56 -24.82 -2.41
N PHE A 111 -2.72 -25.80 -2.73
CA PHE A 111 -2.97 -26.73 -3.83
C PHE A 111 -3.08 -28.15 -3.33
N ARG A 112 -3.99 -28.91 -3.96
CA ARG A 112 -4.05 -30.36 -3.88
C ARG A 112 -3.83 -30.89 -5.29
N ASN A 113 -2.71 -31.58 -5.50
CA ASN A 113 -2.29 -32.03 -6.82
C ASN A 113 -2.17 -30.85 -7.80
N ARG A 114 -2.99 -30.80 -8.86
CA ARG A 114 -3.01 -29.73 -9.87
C ARG A 114 -4.08 -28.66 -9.64
N GLY A 115 -4.93 -28.81 -8.62
CA GLY A 115 -6.06 -27.90 -8.35
C GLY A 115 -5.81 -27.00 -7.14
N SER A 116 -6.29 -25.75 -7.20
CA SER A 116 -6.36 -24.87 -6.04
C SER A 116 -7.51 -25.29 -5.12
N ILE A 117 -7.24 -25.52 -3.84
CA ILE A 117 -8.25 -25.90 -2.83
C ILE A 117 -8.96 -24.66 -2.31
N GLY A 118 -8.19 -23.62 -2.03
CA GLY A 118 -8.67 -22.45 -1.32
C GLY A 118 -7.57 -21.43 -1.08
N THR A 119 -7.96 -20.26 -0.59
CA THR A 119 -7.03 -19.19 -0.25
C THR A 119 -7.24 -18.69 1.18
N ILE A 120 -6.16 -18.19 1.78
CA ILE A 120 -6.18 -17.48 3.07
C ILE A 120 -5.74 -16.04 2.83
N SER A 121 -6.54 -15.06 3.25
CA SER A 121 -6.13 -13.65 3.22
C SER A 121 -5.02 -13.41 4.26
N LEU A 122 -3.81 -13.10 3.81
CA LEU A 122 -2.67 -12.89 4.70
C LEU A 122 -2.60 -11.46 5.22
N PHE A 123 -2.68 -10.50 4.31
CA PHE A 123 -2.52 -9.08 4.63
C PHE A 123 -3.25 -8.21 3.61
N THR A 124 -3.74 -7.06 4.03
CA THR A 124 -4.34 -6.06 3.15
C THR A 124 -3.95 -4.68 3.65
N GLY A 125 -3.51 -3.81 2.73
CA GLY A 125 -3.11 -2.47 3.10
C GLY A 125 -2.92 -1.56 1.90
N THR A 126 -2.65 -0.30 2.20
CA THR A 126 -2.34 0.72 1.20
C THR A 126 -0.85 0.71 0.89
N VAL A 127 -0.52 0.85 -0.38
CA VAL A 127 0.82 0.90 -0.93
C VAL A 127 1.40 2.30 -0.78
N GLU A 128 2.67 2.36 -0.37
CA GLU A 128 3.52 3.54 -0.41
C GLU A 128 4.82 3.16 -1.15
N VAL A 129 5.19 3.96 -2.14
CA VAL A 129 6.43 3.76 -2.90
C VAL A 129 7.60 4.32 -2.09
N GLN A 130 8.50 3.46 -1.62
CA GLN A 130 9.71 3.90 -0.91
C GLN A 130 10.82 4.32 -1.87
N SER A 131 10.99 3.57 -2.95
CA SER A 131 11.99 3.85 -3.98
C SER A 131 11.62 3.15 -5.29
N ALA A 132 11.91 3.83 -6.40
CA ALA A 132 11.83 3.27 -7.74
C ALA A 132 13.17 3.55 -8.44
N GLY A 133 13.93 2.50 -8.75
CA GLY A 133 15.28 2.65 -9.30
C GLY A 133 15.77 1.42 -10.05
N GLY A 134 16.46 1.65 -11.18
CA GLY A 134 16.98 0.59 -12.04
C GLY A 134 15.86 -0.25 -12.65
N ILE A 135 15.73 -1.50 -12.20
CA ILE A 135 14.68 -2.45 -12.61
C ILE A 135 13.76 -2.85 -11.44
N ARG A 136 13.87 -2.17 -10.30
CA ARG A 136 13.21 -2.55 -9.04
C ARG A 136 12.43 -1.39 -8.45
N ILE A 137 11.29 -1.72 -7.85
CA ILE A 137 10.49 -0.82 -7.04
C ILE A 137 10.36 -1.45 -5.66
N ASN A 138 10.70 -0.71 -4.62
CA ASN A 138 10.45 -1.10 -3.24
C ASN A 138 9.21 -0.37 -2.74
N LEU A 139 8.25 -1.15 -2.25
CA LEU A 139 6.98 -0.72 -1.73
C LEU A 139 6.89 -1.10 -0.26
N THR A 140 6.25 -0.23 0.52
CA THR A 140 5.75 -0.59 1.84
C THR A 140 4.24 -0.58 1.80
N VAL A 141 3.65 -1.68 2.21
CA VAL A 141 2.21 -1.84 2.35
C VAL A 141 1.89 -1.69 3.82
N LYS A 142 1.08 -0.68 4.14
CA LYS A 142 0.67 -0.36 5.51
C LYS A 142 -0.79 -0.72 5.70
N ALA A 143 -1.11 -1.32 6.84
CA ALA A 143 -2.49 -1.61 7.23
C ALA A 143 -3.31 -0.32 7.35
N GLN A 144 -4.64 -0.45 7.30
CA GLN A 144 -5.58 0.67 7.39
C GLN A 144 -5.47 1.43 8.73
N THR A 145 -4.93 0.80 9.78
CA THR A 145 -4.62 1.43 11.07
C THR A 145 -3.65 2.61 10.95
N LYS A 146 -3.00 2.80 9.79
CA LYS A 146 -2.19 4.01 9.50
C LYS A 146 -2.92 5.32 9.74
N GLY A 147 -4.23 5.36 9.49
CA GLY A 147 -5.04 6.57 9.70
C GLY A 147 -5.16 6.96 11.17
N LEU A 148 -5.07 5.99 12.09
CA LEU A 148 -5.08 6.25 13.53
C LEU A 148 -3.74 6.78 14.03
N ASN A 149 -2.65 6.45 13.34
CA ASN A 149 -1.31 6.94 13.62
C ASN A 149 -1.04 8.30 12.95
N MET A 150 -1.98 9.22 13.09
CA MET A 150 -1.84 10.59 12.62
C MET A 150 -1.75 11.55 13.81
N GLY A 151 -1.03 12.66 13.64
CA GLY A 151 -0.92 13.67 14.68
C GLY A 151 -2.27 14.34 14.95
N PHE A 152 -2.80 14.18 16.16
CA PHE A 152 -3.95 14.94 16.65
C PHE A 152 -3.49 16.14 17.50
N PRO A 153 -4.22 17.27 17.49
CA PRO A 153 -5.38 17.59 16.65
C PRO A 153 -5.00 17.95 15.19
N VAL A 154 -5.88 17.64 14.24
CA VAL A 154 -5.69 17.89 12.78
C VAL A 154 -5.40 19.37 12.49
N ARG A 155 -6.05 20.26 13.24
CA ARG A 155 -5.80 21.70 13.20
C ARG A 155 -5.11 22.12 14.48
N LYS A 156 -3.92 22.70 14.34
CA LYS A 156 -3.21 23.33 15.45
C LYS A 156 -3.44 24.83 15.34
N TYR A 157 -4.02 25.41 16.38
CA TYR A 157 -4.14 26.86 16.50
C TYR A 157 -2.88 27.34 17.23
N TYR A 158 -2.05 28.10 16.53
CA TYR A 158 -0.88 28.73 17.15
C TYR A 158 -1.25 30.16 17.53
N PRO A 159 -0.88 30.64 18.74
CA PRO A 159 -0.89 32.07 19.01
C PRO A 159 0.09 32.76 18.04
N GLN A 160 -0.29 33.91 17.50
CA GLN A 160 0.38 34.63 16.41
C GLN A 160 1.91 34.69 16.60
N GLY A 161 2.66 34.27 15.59
CA GLY A 161 4.06 34.63 15.39
C GLY A 161 4.15 35.62 14.23
N THR A 162 4.19 36.92 14.53
CA THR A 162 4.27 37.98 13.53
C THR A 162 5.60 37.92 12.78
N TYR A 163 5.61 37.41 11.56
CA TYR A 163 6.70 37.67 10.61
C TYR A 163 6.15 37.96 9.22
N THR A 164 6.07 39.24 8.88
CA THR A 164 6.02 39.73 7.51
C THR A 164 7.40 40.31 7.17
N THR A 165 8.11 39.72 6.23
CA THR A 165 9.32 40.31 5.65
C THR A 165 8.93 41.39 4.64
N THR A 166 9.36 42.62 4.87
CA THR A 166 9.61 43.59 3.80
C THR A 166 11.09 43.94 3.85
N ASP A 167 11.68 44.13 2.68
CA ASP A 167 13.12 44.25 2.46
C ASP A 167 13.78 45.22 3.45
N LYS A 168 14.75 44.67 4.20
CA LYS A 168 15.66 45.31 5.16
C LYS A 168 15.10 45.59 6.55
N THR A 169 15.27 44.58 7.42
CA THR A 169 15.68 44.69 8.83
C THR A 169 14.97 45.76 9.67
N GLN A 170 13.80 45.42 10.24
CA GLN A 170 13.41 45.73 11.62
C GLN A 170 12.01 45.16 11.92
N VAL A 171 11.86 44.48 13.05
CA VAL A 171 10.59 43.89 13.51
C VAL A 171 9.77 44.97 14.21
N ILE A 172 8.58 45.29 13.73
CA ILE A 172 7.62 46.18 14.41
C ILE A 172 6.30 45.42 14.58
N SER A 173 5.86 45.23 15.82
CA SER A 173 4.49 44.80 16.13
C SER A 173 3.55 46.00 16.08
N SER A 174 2.44 45.89 15.32
CA SER A 174 1.35 46.88 15.35
C SER A 174 0.08 46.24 15.87
N HIS A 175 -0.56 46.90 16.84
CA HIS A 175 -1.67 46.41 17.67
C HIS A 175 -3.07 46.59 17.03
N THR A 176 -3.15 46.90 15.73
CA THR A 176 -4.36 47.55 15.16
C THR A 176 -5.09 46.76 14.07
N THR A 177 -4.79 45.48 13.84
CA THR A 177 -5.54 44.64 12.89
C THR A 177 -5.74 43.20 13.41
N ASP A 178 -6.36 43.09 14.59
CA ASP A 178 -6.72 41.81 15.23
C ASP A 178 -8.14 41.35 14.88
N THR A 179 -8.42 40.99 13.62
CA THR A 179 -9.72 40.33 13.27
C THR A 179 -9.63 39.13 12.34
N THR A 180 -8.44 38.65 11.98
CA THR A 180 -8.33 37.44 11.16
C THR A 180 -7.37 36.44 11.77
N CYS A 181 -7.91 35.40 12.40
CA CYS A 181 -7.18 34.18 12.72
C CYS A 181 -6.67 33.59 11.39
N LEU A 182 -5.37 33.66 11.12
CA LEU A 182 -4.78 32.95 9.99
C LEU A 182 -4.75 31.46 10.34
N ILE A 183 -5.61 30.70 9.66
CA ILE A 183 -5.47 29.25 9.60
C ILE A 183 -4.16 29.01 8.84
N ALA A 184 -3.11 28.53 9.51
CA ALA A 184 -1.97 28.01 8.78
C ALA A 184 -2.52 26.91 7.84
N PRO A 185 -2.37 27.04 6.51
CA PRO A 185 -2.77 25.95 5.64
C PRO A 185 -1.87 24.78 6.02
N PHE A 186 -2.46 23.79 6.70
CA PHE A 186 -1.85 22.47 6.78
C PHE A 186 -1.55 22.11 5.33
N VAL A 187 -0.26 21.94 4.97
CA VAL A 187 0.12 21.49 3.63
C VAL A 187 -0.74 20.27 3.36
N PRO A 188 -1.75 20.36 2.47
CA PRO A 188 -2.70 19.28 2.34
C PRO A 188 -1.92 18.13 1.74
N ARG A 189 -1.55 17.16 2.57
CA ARG A 189 -1.19 15.86 2.06
C ARG A 189 -2.46 15.34 1.40
N ARG A 190 -2.33 14.91 0.16
CA ARG A 190 -3.42 14.38 -0.68
C ARG A 190 -4.25 13.31 0.03
N GLU A 191 -3.69 12.71 1.06
CA GLU A 191 -4.27 11.74 1.99
C GLU A 191 -5.40 12.27 2.91
N VAL A 192 -5.55 13.58 3.11
CA VAL A 192 -6.53 14.18 4.06
C VAL A 192 -7.73 14.83 3.35
N LEU A 193 -7.75 14.86 2.01
CA LEU A 193 -8.79 15.54 1.22
C LEU A 193 -9.82 14.59 0.56
N ILE A 194 -9.90 13.33 0.99
CA ILE A 194 -10.98 12.41 0.60
C ILE A 194 -11.49 11.68 1.84
#